data_AF-A0A1Q4VAG0-F1
#
_entry.id   AF-A0A1Q4VAG0-F1
#
_cell.length_a   1.000
_cell.length_b   1.000
_cell.length_c   1.000
_cell.angle_alpha   90.00
_cell.angle_beta   90.00
_cell.angle_gamma   90.00
#
_symmetry.space_group_name_H-M   'P 1'
#
loop_
_entity.id
_entity.type
_entity.pdbx_description
1 polymer ?
#
loop_
_entity_poly.entity_id
_entity_poly.type
_entity_poly.pdbx_seq_one_letter_code
_entity_poly.pdbx_strand_id
1 'polypeptide(L)'
;MTPDPLLLRALIDASPLIDGLPGGVPGEWIAAAEATVGPLPASYRWWLSTYRAGRVGVGVLADVAPPPHHDDTAEDITAGWRRADQDRLWFCAESDGGGDRYGFALDRPRGAEYQIVRRDPWTGEEEPFANTFAGFLTVSAARESGFRDGPVPDLARLWRSVPGVRLDNGTTVYGPHLLTARNTAHRVRDRAPHWTLVGDDGAGHGYLTRHHGRDRTSVYRADLGALDGDVAATGERVTGDLVAWLSGLSELSDPA
;
A
#
# COMPACT_ATOMS: atom_id res chain seq x y z
N MET A 1 -7.66 -0.37 9.35
CA MET A 1 -8.03 -0.66 7.95
C MET A 1 -7.20 -1.85 7.47
N THR A 2 -7.87 -2.88 6.97
CA THR A 2 -7.25 -4.10 6.44
C THR A 2 -7.11 -3.96 4.92
N PRO A 3 -5.98 -4.39 4.31
CA PRO A 3 -5.83 -4.35 2.86
C PRO A 3 -6.89 -5.20 2.13
N ASP A 4 -7.55 -4.63 1.13
CA ASP A 4 -8.44 -5.36 0.22
C ASP A 4 -7.58 -6.13 -0.82
N PRO A 5 -7.66 -7.48 -0.88
CA PRO A 5 -6.94 -8.29 -1.86
C PRO A 5 -7.20 -7.91 -3.32
N LEU A 6 -8.41 -7.44 -3.67
CA LEU A 6 -8.74 -7.06 -5.04
C LEU A 6 -8.05 -5.77 -5.45
N LEU A 7 -8.02 -4.77 -4.55
CA LEU A 7 -7.28 -3.53 -4.78
C LEU A 7 -5.77 -3.77 -4.79
N LEU A 8 -5.29 -4.71 -3.97
CA LEU A 8 -3.89 -5.10 -3.97
C LEU A 8 -3.48 -5.80 -5.27
N ARG A 9 -4.31 -6.73 -5.78
CA ARG A 9 -4.09 -7.35 -7.08
C ARG A 9 -4.10 -6.30 -8.20
N ALA A 10 -5.08 -5.41 -8.21
CA ALA A 10 -5.18 -4.34 -9.21
C ALA A 10 -3.97 -3.40 -9.20
N LEU A 11 -3.41 -3.12 -8.01
CA LEU A 11 -2.16 -2.37 -7.88
C LEU A 11 -0.99 -3.11 -8.55
N ILE A 12 -0.84 -4.40 -8.26
CA ILE A 12 0.26 -5.22 -8.79
C ILE A 12 0.16 -5.31 -10.31
N ASP A 13 -1.01 -5.65 -10.83
CA ASP A 13 -1.23 -5.82 -12.27
C ASP A 13 -1.00 -4.52 -13.07
N ALA A 14 -1.21 -3.36 -12.43
CA ALA A 14 -1.02 -2.05 -13.06
C ALA A 14 0.40 -1.49 -12.89
N SER A 15 1.23 -2.04 -12.00
CA SER A 15 2.54 -1.49 -11.67
C SER A 15 3.66 -2.23 -12.41
N PRO A 16 4.41 -1.59 -13.32
CA PRO A 16 5.57 -2.22 -13.95
C PRO A 16 6.74 -2.44 -12.98
N LEU A 17 6.69 -1.81 -11.80
CA LEU A 17 7.70 -1.96 -10.75
C LEU A 17 7.55 -3.28 -9.98
N ILE A 18 6.32 -3.79 -9.88
CA ILE A 18 6.01 -4.95 -9.05
C ILE A 18 5.81 -6.16 -9.95
N ASP A 19 6.71 -7.12 -9.84
CA ASP A 19 6.61 -8.37 -10.57
C ASP A 19 6.36 -9.51 -9.58
N GLY A 20 5.28 -10.24 -9.78
CA GLY A 20 4.87 -11.35 -8.93
C GLY A 20 4.76 -12.61 -9.77
N LEU A 21 5.55 -13.62 -9.43
CA LEU A 21 5.57 -14.90 -10.13
C LEU A 21 4.37 -15.75 -9.67
N PRO A 22 3.37 -16.03 -10.54
CA PRO A 22 2.14 -16.70 -10.12
C PRO A 22 2.35 -18.15 -9.66
N GLY A 23 1.32 -18.70 -9.02
CA GLY A 23 1.30 -20.09 -8.55
C GLY A 23 1.85 -20.22 -7.13
N GLY A 24 1.28 -19.43 -6.21
CA GLY A 24 1.72 -19.29 -4.82
C GLY A 24 1.95 -20.60 -4.09
N VAL A 25 2.65 -20.49 -2.96
CA VAL A 25 3.13 -21.64 -2.20
C VAL A 25 2.00 -22.30 -1.38
N PRO A 26 2.07 -23.62 -1.15
CA PRO A 26 1.15 -24.32 -0.27
C PRO A 26 1.12 -23.72 1.14
N GLY A 27 -0.07 -23.67 1.74
CA GLY A 27 -0.25 -23.13 3.10
C GLY A 27 0.55 -23.87 4.17
N GLU A 28 0.86 -25.15 3.95
CA GLU A 28 1.71 -25.94 4.84
C GLU A 28 3.18 -25.48 4.83
N TRP A 29 3.70 -24.97 3.70
CA TRP A 29 5.04 -24.39 3.62
C TRP A 29 5.09 -23.07 4.39
N ILE A 30 4.06 -22.22 4.21
CA ILE A 30 3.92 -20.96 4.95
C ILE A 30 3.84 -21.24 6.46
N ALA A 31 3.03 -22.21 6.88
CA ALA A 31 2.91 -22.59 8.29
C ALA A 31 4.23 -23.12 8.87
N ALA A 32 5.00 -23.89 8.09
CA ALA A 32 6.32 -24.35 8.49
C ALA A 32 7.33 -23.18 8.59
N ALA A 33 7.25 -22.17 7.73
CA ALA A 33 8.08 -20.97 7.83
C ALA A 33 7.72 -20.16 9.09
N GLU A 34 6.44 -20.00 9.38
CA GLU A 34 5.96 -19.30 10.59
C GLU A 34 6.36 -19.99 11.89
N ALA A 35 6.47 -21.31 11.89
CA ALA A 35 7.02 -22.05 13.02
C ALA A 35 8.48 -21.66 13.34
N THR A 36 9.22 -21.16 12.34
CA THR A 36 10.60 -20.70 12.47
C THR A 36 10.71 -19.20 12.78
N VAL A 37 9.98 -18.35 12.04
CA VAL A 37 10.16 -16.89 12.10
C VAL A 37 9.06 -16.15 12.88
N GLY A 38 8.08 -16.87 13.40
CA GLY A 38 6.86 -16.30 13.97
C GLY A 38 5.79 -16.00 12.91
N PRO A 39 4.62 -15.50 13.33
CA PRO A 39 3.49 -15.28 12.43
C PRO A 39 3.83 -14.26 11.34
N LEU A 40 3.52 -14.59 10.09
CA LEU A 40 3.76 -13.69 8.96
C LEU A 40 2.60 -12.70 8.80
N PRO A 41 2.87 -11.44 8.41
CA PRO A 41 1.83 -10.43 8.23
C PRO A 41 0.78 -10.87 7.20
N ALA A 42 -0.49 -10.53 7.44
CA ALA A 42 -1.63 -11.02 6.66
C ALA A 42 -1.51 -10.73 5.15
N SER A 43 -1.12 -9.52 4.76
CA SER A 43 -0.92 -9.17 3.36
C SER A 43 0.30 -9.84 2.73
N TYR A 44 1.31 -10.22 3.52
CA TYR A 44 2.44 -10.99 3.04
C TYR A 44 2.10 -12.49 2.90
N ARG A 45 1.31 -13.06 3.82
CA ARG A 45 0.72 -14.40 3.65
C ARG A 45 -0.13 -14.48 2.38
N TRP A 46 -0.97 -13.46 2.14
CA TRP A 46 -1.75 -13.37 0.91
C TRP A 46 -0.83 -13.36 -0.31
N TRP A 47 0.23 -12.54 -0.28
CA TRP A 47 1.23 -12.49 -1.34
C TRP A 47 1.82 -13.87 -1.61
N LEU A 48 2.35 -14.57 -0.60
CA LEU A 48 2.97 -15.89 -0.74
C LEU A 48 1.98 -16.95 -1.28
N SER A 49 0.72 -16.91 -0.83
CA SER A 49 -0.31 -17.83 -1.32
C SER A 49 -0.76 -17.55 -2.76
N THR A 50 -0.48 -16.34 -3.27
CA THR A 50 -0.89 -15.89 -4.60
C THR A 50 0.26 -15.94 -5.60
N TYR A 51 1.44 -15.54 -5.15
CA TYR A 51 2.69 -15.39 -5.89
C TYR A 51 3.79 -16.15 -5.15
N ARG A 52 4.46 -17.06 -5.83
CA ARG A 52 5.50 -17.89 -5.21
C ARG A 52 6.76 -17.10 -4.87
N ALA A 53 7.04 -16.05 -5.64
CA ALA A 53 8.19 -15.18 -5.51
C ALA A 53 7.88 -13.86 -6.21
N GLY A 54 8.75 -12.86 -6.06
CA GLY A 54 8.67 -11.66 -6.90
C GLY A 54 9.64 -10.57 -6.51
N ARG A 55 9.42 -9.40 -7.09
CA ARG A 55 10.31 -8.25 -7.00
C ARG A 55 9.54 -6.95 -6.90
N VAL A 56 10.19 -5.96 -6.29
CA VAL A 56 9.77 -4.56 -6.31
C VAL A 56 10.97 -3.73 -6.79
N GLY A 57 10.91 -3.28 -8.03
CA GLY A 57 12.05 -2.67 -8.71
C GLY A 57 13.21 -3.66 -8.80
N VAL A 58 14.35 -3.28 -8.22
CA VAL A 58 15.54 -4.15 -8.14
C VAL A 58 15.56 -5.01 -6.87
N GLY A 59 14.61 -4.79 -5.94
CA GLY A 59 14.50 -5.54 -4.69
C GLY A 59 13.87 -6.91 -4.88
N VAL A 60 14.54 -7.95 -4.37
CA VAL A 60 14.01 -9.32 -4.38
C VAL A 60 13.19 -9.55 -3.12
N LEU A 61 11.92 -9.90 -3.29
CA LEU A 61 11.05 -10.32 -2.21
C LEU A 61 11.37 -11.76 -1.84
N ALA A 62 11.48 -12.02 -0.55
CA ALA A 62 11.69 -13.36 -0.02
C ALA A 62 10.53 -14.27 -0.42
N ASP A 63 10.88 -15.52 -0.73
CA ASP A 63 9.93 -16.61 -0.96
C ASP A 63 9.92 -17.57 0.25
N VAL A 64 9.26 -18.71 0.08
CA VAL A 64 9.26 -19.80 1.04
C VAL A 64 9.62 -21.07 0.29
N ALA A 65 10.73 -21.71 0.65
CA ALA A 65 11.13 -22.98 0.08
C ALA A 65 10.22 -24.13 0.59
N PRO A 66 10.14 -25.26 -0.11
CA PRO A 66 9.52 -26.46 0.43
C PRO A 66 10.26 -26.96 1.67
N PRO A 67 9.56 -27.45 2.72
CA PRO A 67 10.19 -28.30 3.72
C PRO A 67 10.82 -29.55 3.06
N PRO A 68 11.99 -30.03 3.51
CA PRO A 68 12.80 -29.54 4.64
C PRO A 68 13.81 -28.44 4.26
N HIS A 69 13.74 -27.89 3.04
CA HIS A 69 14.74 -26.97 2.48
C HIS A 69 14.66 -25.52 2.97
N HIS A 70 14.01 -25.30 4.12
CA HIS A 70 14.01 -23.99 4.75
C HIS A 70 15.43 -23.63 5.17
N ASP A 71 15.83 -22.36 5.00
CA ASP A 71 17.19 -21.85 5.25
C ASP A 71 18.26 -22.36 4.26
N ASP A 72 17.90 -23.13 3.22
CA ASP A 72 18.85 -23.63 2.22
C ASP A 72 19.23 -22.56 1.17
N THR A 73 18.39 -21.53 0.98
CA THR A 73 18.59 -20.47 -0.02
C THR A 73 18.59 -19.07 0.62
N ALA A 74 19.22 -18.10 -0.03
CA ALA A 74 19.23 -16.72 0.45
C ALA A 74 17.86 -16.04 0.27
N GLU A 75 17.07 -16.52 -0.69
CA GLU A 75 15.74 -16.04 -1.03
C GLU A 75 14.68 -16.46 -0.02
N ASP A 76 14.85 -17.59 0.67
CA ASP A 76 13.89 -18.08 1.66
C ASP A 76 13.74 -17.10 2.82
N ILE A 77 12.51 -16.76 3.22
CA ILE A 77 12.21 -15.85 4.33
C ILE A 77 12.83 -16.30 5.67
N THR A 78 13.04 -17.60 5.83
CA THR A 78 13.67 -18.19 7.01
C THR A 78 15.19 -18.11 6.99
N ALA A 79 15.82 -17.68 5.89
CA ALA A 79 17.27 -17.61 5.76
C ALA A 79 17.95 -16.90 6.95
N GLY A 80 19.07 -17.46 7.44
CA GLY A 80 19.77 -16.98 8.63
C GLY A 80 20.08 -15.48 8.63
N TRP A 81 20.45 -14.92 7.48
CA TRP A 81 20.76 -13.49 7.36
C TRP A 81 19.51 -12.59 7.45
N ARG A 82 18.31 -13.10 7.08
CA ARG A 82 17.04 -12.36 7.17
C ARG A 82 16.52 -12.25 8.59
N ARG A 83 16.95 -13.17 9.45
CA ARG A 83 16.62 -13.26 10.88
C ARG A 83 17.80 -12.94 11.81
N ALA A 84 18.88 -12.37 11.27
CA ALA A 84 20.10 -12.08 12.03
C ALA A 84 19.87 -11.05 13.14
N ASP A 85 18.89 -10.16 12.96
CA ASP A 85 18.48 -9.18 13.96
C ASP A 85 17.24 -9.68 14.69
N GLN A 86 17.29 -9.73 16.03
CA GLN A 86 16.23 -10.33 16.85
C GLN A 86 14.83 -9.73 16.61
N ASP A 87 14.75 -8.42 16.37
CA ASP A 87 13.49 -7.69 16.21
C ASP A 87 13.14 -7.37 14.75
N ARG A 88 13.85 -7.97 13.78
CA ARG A 88 13.61 -7.73 12.35
C ARG A 88 13.52 -9.03 11.58
N LEU A 89 12.58 -9.07 10.65
CA LEU A 89 12.52 -10.08 9.61
C LEU A 89 12.65 -9.40 8.24
N TRP A 90 13.82 -9.53 7.62
CA TRP A 90 14.14 -8.88 6.33
C TRP A 90 13.51 -9.64 5.17
N PHE A 91 12.45 -9.10 4.57
CA PHE A 91 11.73 -9.75 3.48
C PHE A 91 12.12 -9.21 2.10
N CYS A 92 12.81 -8.07 2.00
CA CYS A 92 13.24 -7.51 0.72
C CYS A 92 14.66 -6.96 0.82
N ALA A 93 15.48 -7.21 -0.19
CA ALA A 93 16.82 -6.61 -0.33
C ALA A 93 17.07 -6.20 -1.77
N GLU A 94 17.54 -4.98 -1.96
CA GLU A 94 17.98 -4.45 -3.25
C GLU A 94 19.44 -4.88 -3.52
N SER A 95 19.63 -5.88 -4.39
CA SER A 95 20.93 -6.47 -4.80
C SER A 95 21.82 -7.02 -3.67
N ASP A 96 22.85 -7.80 -4.05
CA ASP A 96 23.77 -8.48 -3.14
C ASP A 96 24.72 -7.50 -2.41
N GLY A 97 24.19 -6.76 -1.45
CA GLY A 97 24.96 -6.00 -0.46
C GLY A 97 25.10 -4.50 -0.70
N GLY A 98 24.48 -3.94 -1.75
CA GLY A 98 24.63 -2.53 -2.13
C GLY A 98 23.38 -1.66 -2.03
N GLY A 99 22.20 -2.22 -1.80
CA GLY A 99 20.94 -1.47 -1.79
C GLY A 99 20.13 -1.61 -0.50
N ASP A 100 19.04 -0.85 -0.43
CA ASP A 100 18.17 -0.78 0.74
C ASP A 100 17.60 -2.16 1.10
N ARG A 101 17.46 -2.40 2.40
CA ARG A 101 16.77 -3.58 2.93
C ARG A 101 15.46 -3.17 3.57
N TYR A 102 14.43 -3.98 3.38
CA TYR A 102 13.12 -3.76 3.99
C TYR A 102 12.73 -4.96 4.84
N GLY A 103 12.28 -4.67 6.06
CA GLY A 103 11.99 -5.68 7.06
C GLY A 103 10.74 -5.38 7.85
N PHE A 104 10.11 -6.43 8.35
CA PHE A 104 9.07 -6.35 9.35
C PHE A 104 9.70 -6.00 10.69
N ALA A 105 9.27 -4.92 11.32
CA ALA A 105 9.63 -4.56 12.68
C ALA A 105 8.77 -5.38 13.65
N LEU A 106 9.31 -6.52 14.12
CA LEU A 106 8.59 -7.48 14.95
C LEU A 106 8.22 -6.91 16.33
N ASP A 107 8.97 -5.91 16.79
CA ASP A 107 8.72 -5.09 17.98
C ASP A 107 7.58 -4.08 17.82
N ARG A 108 7.04 -3.91 16.60
CA ARG A 108 6.02 -2.90 16.27
C ARG A 108 4.82 -3.52 15.53
N PRO A 109 4.08 -4.45 16.18
CA PRO A 109 2.89 -5.05 15.58
C PRO A 109 1.77 -4.01 15.36
N ARG A 110 0.98 -4.25 14.32
CA ARG A 110 -0.12 -3.41 13.82
C ARG A 110 -1.34 -4.30 13.53
N GLY A 111 -1.89 -4.94 14.57
CA GLY A 111 -2.91 -5.97 14.38
C GLY A 111 -2.30 -7.24 13.77
N ALA A 112 -2.82 -7.70 12.63
CA ALA A 112 -2.27 -8.84 11.88
C ALA A 112 -1.12 -8.46 10.92
N GLU A 113 -0.55 -7.26 11.10
CA GLU A 113 0.50 -6.69 10.25
C GLU A 113 1.67 -6.20 11.12
N TYR A 114 2.78 -5.86 10.48
CA TYR A 114 3.94 -5.23 11.12
C TYR A 114 4.29 -3.93 10.41
N GLN A 115 4.79 -2.94 11.17
CA GLN A 115 5.43 -1.79 10.56
C GLN A 115 6.62 -2.26 9.71
N ILE A 116 6.80 -1.65 8.53
CA ILE A 116 7.93 -1.91 7.66
C ILE A 116 8.95 -0.81 7.84
N VAL A 117 10.18 -1.21 8.10
CA VAL A 117 11.34 -0.34 8.16
C VAL A 117 12.20 -0.53 6.93
N ARG A 118 12.85 0.56 6.51
CA ARG A 118 13.91 0.57 5.52
C ARG A 118 15.23 0.77 6.25
N ARG A 119 16.22 -0.05 5.95
CA ARG A 119 17.59 0.11 6.45
C ARG A 119 18.50 0.50 5.29
N ASP A 120 19.15 1.64 5.44
CA ASP A 120 20.16 2.12 4.50
C ASP A 120 21.43 1.25 4.63
N PRO A 121 21.99 0.75 3.52
CA PRO A 121 23.09 -0.22 3.56
C PRO A 121 24.44 0.39 3.94
N TRP A 122 24.60 1.72 3.83
CA TRP A 122 25.88 2.40 4.09
C TRP A 122 25.97 2.93 5.52
N THR A 123 24.87 3.47 6.03
CA THR A 123 24.78 4.07 7.36
C THR A 123 24.24 3.10 8.40
N GLY A 124 23.46 2.10 7.97
CA GLY A 124 22.72 1.22 8.86
C GLY A 124 21.53 1.89 9.54
N GLU A 125 21.21 3.14 9.20
CA GLU A 125 20.07 3.86 9.77
C GLU A 125 18.76 3.20 9.36
N GLU A 126 17.84 3.08 10.31
CA GLU A 126 16.50 2.54 10.09
C GLU A 126 15.45 3.64 10.16
N GLU A 127 14.57 3.67 9.16
CA GLU A 127 13.43 4.57 9.13
C GLU A 127 12.10 3.85 8.81
N PRO A 128 10.96 4.31 9.35
CA PRO A 128 9.66 3.81 8.96
C PRO A 128 9.36 4.07 7.47
N PHE A 129 8.97 3.01 6.76
CA PHE A 129 8.63 3.09 5.33
C PHE A 129 7.13 2.93 5.08
N ALA A 130 6.54 1.88 5.64
CA ALA A 130 5.12 1.56 5.53
C ALA A 130 4.60 0.95 6.83
N ASN A 131 3.28 0.80 6.93
CA ASN A 131 2.57 0.27 8.09
C ASN A 131 2.18 -1.21 7.93
N THR A 132 2.21 -1.74 6.71
CA THR A 132 1.83 -3.10 6.31
C THR A 132 2.60 -3.51 5.05
N PHE A 133 2.65 -4.80 4.72
CA PHE A 133 3.25 -5.26 3.45
C PHE A 133 2.52 -4.73 2.20
N ALA A 134 1.19 -4.74 2.21
CA ALA A 134 0.41 -4.09 1.14
C ALA A 134 0.74 -2.60 1.00
N GLY A 135 0.96 -1.92 2.11
CA GLY A 135 1.36 -0.52 2.14
C GLY A 135 2.76 -0.29 1.58
N PHE A 136 3.70 -1.22 1.80
CA PHE A 136 5.02 -1.18 1.17
C PHE A 136 4.91 -1.24 -0.36
N LEU A 137 4.14 -2.21 -0.90
CA LEU A 137 3.89 -2.30 -2.34
C LEU A 137 3.24 -1.01 -2.88
N THR A 138 2.29 -0.46 -2.14
CA THR A 138 1.56 0.76 -2.53
C THR A 138 2.47 1.98 -2.55
N VAL A 139 3.29 2.19 -1.52
CA VAL A 139 4.25 3.30 -1.44
C VAL A 139 5.29 3.19 -2.55
N SER A 140 5.79 1.99 -2.82
CA SER A 140 6.75 1.75 -3.91
C SER A 140 6.16 2.11 -5.27
N ALA A 141 4.94 1.64 -5.58
CA ALA A 141 4.23 2.00 -6.80
C ALA A 141 3.90 3.50 -6.89
N ALA A 142 3.56 4.15 -5.77
CA ALA A 142 3.30 5.58 -5.71
C ALA A 142 4.57 6.40 -5.98
N ARG A 143 5.72 5.98 -5.46
CA ARG A 143 7.02 6.62 -5.73
C ARG A 143 7.39 6.52 -7.20
N GLU A 144 7.24 5.34 -7.80
CA GLU A 144 7.48 5.13 -9.23
C GLU A 144 6.58 6.00 -10.10
N SER A 145 5.29 6.09 -9.74
CA SER A 145 4.31 6.91 -10.46
C SER A 145 4.50 8.42 -10.23
N GLY A 146 5.53 8.83 -9.49
CA GLY A 146 5.81 10.24 -9.18
C GLY A 146 4.89 10.85 -8.13
N PHE A 147 4.03 10.06 -7.48
CA PHE A 147 3.13 10.55 -6.44
C PHE A 147 3.83 10.77 -5.10
N ARG A 148 4.99 10.13 -4.83
CA ARG A 148 5.82 10.32 -3.61
C ARG A 148 4.98 10.41 -2.32
N ASP A 149 4.74 11.62 -1.80
CA ASP A 149 3.93 11.91 -0.61
C ASP A 149 2.42 12.06 -0.89
N GLY A 150 1.95 11.48 -1.99
CA GLY A 150 0.60 11.60 -2.50
C GLY A 150 0.27 13.00 -3.03
N PRO A 151 -0.88 13.16 -3.72
CA PRO A 151 -1.38 14.49 -4.02
C PRO A 151 -1.68 15.25 -2.71
N VAL A 152 -1.96 14.53 -1.62
CA VAL A 152 -2.15 15.06 -0.27
C VAL A 152 -1.56 14.17 0.83
N PRO A 153 -1.15 14.75 1.98
CA PRO A 153 -0.53 14.00 3.08
C PRO A 153 -1.34 12.80 3.58
N ASP A 154 -2.66 12.94 3.66
CA ASP A 154 -3.53 11.87 4.16
C ASP A 154 -3.61 10.66 3.21
N LEU A 155 -3.50 10.88 1.89
CA LEU A 155 -3.39 9.77 0.95
C LEU A 155 -2.07 9.05 1.08
N ALA A 156 -0.96 9.76 1.24
CA ALA A 156 0.30 9.08 1.55
C ALA A 156 0.24 8.33 2.87
N ARG A 157 -0.47 8.84 3.88
CA ARG A 157 -0.70 8.12 5.14
C ARG A 157 -1.55 6.87 4.92
N LEU A 158 -2.60 6.96 4.10
CA LEU A 158 -3.45 5.83 3.72
C LEU A 158 -2.65 4.76 2.98
N TRP A 159 -1.88 5.16 1.95
CA TRP A 159 -1.09 4.26 1.10
C TRP A 159 0.03 3.55 1.84
N ARG A 160 0.53 4.11 2.95
CA ARG A 160 1.41 3.36 3.85
C ARG A 160 0.74 2.14 4.47
N SER A 161 -0.58 2.02 4.43
CA SER A 161 -1.33 0.94 5.08
C SER A 161 -2.10 0.06 4.10
N VAL A 162 -2.68 0.64 3.04
CA VAL A 162 -3.57 -0.08 2.10
C VAL A 162 -3.46 0.50 0.68
N PRO A 163 -3.72 -0.28 -0.38
CA PRO A 163 -3.63 0.17 -1.78
C PRO A 163 -4.78 1.09 -2.24
N GLY A 164 -5.58 1.60 -1.31
CA GLY A 164 -6.88 2.22 -1.55
C GLY A 164 -7.91 1.61 -0.60
N VAL A 165 -9.12 2.16 -0.60
CA VAL A 165 -10.23 1.67 0.23
C VAL A 165 -11.48 1.60 -0.63
N ARG A 166 -12.23 0.52 -0.48
CA ARG A 166 -13.62 0.41 -0.95
C ARG A 166 -14.49 0.11 0.26
N LEU A 167 -15.52 0.92 0.44
CA LEU A 167 -16.51 0.77 1.51
C LEU A 167 -17.80 0.19 0.95
N ASP A 168 -18.59 -0.45 1.81
CA ASP A 168 -19.86 -1.11 1.43
C ASP A 168 -20.92 -0.13 0.92
N ASN A 169 -20.83 1.13 1.34
CA ASN A 169 -21.70 2.20 0.85
C ASN A 169 -21.36 2.68 -0.58
N GLY A 170 -20.43 2.02 -1.28
CA GLY A 170 -19.99 2.36 -2.63
C GLY A 170 -18.84 3.37 -2.70
N THR A 171 -18.48 4.02 -1.58
CA THR A 171 -17.36 4.95 -1.53
C THR A 171 -16.05 4.24 -1.81
N THR A 172 -15.29 4.75 -2.77
CA THR A 172 -13.94 4.31 -3.10
C THR A 172 -12.96 5.45 -2.94
N VAL A 173 -11.86 5.22 -2.23
CA VAL A 173 -10.67 6.08 -2.23
C VAL A 173 -9.55 5.36 -2.97
N TYR A 174 -8.99 6.04 -3.96
CA TYR A 174 -8.11 5.44 -4.95
C TYR A 174 -6.72 5.11 -4.43
N GLY A 175 -6.18 4.00 -4.93
CA GLY A 175 -4.75 3.75 -4.95
C GLY A 175 -4.01 4.58 -6.00
N PRO A 176 -2.67 4.57 -5.94
CA PRO A 176 -1.85 5.25 -6.95
C PRO A 176 -2.12 4.73 -8.37
N HIS A 177 -2.39 3.44 -8.53
CA HIS A 177 -2.68 2.80 -9.83
C HIS A 177 -3.97 3.29 -10.52
N LEU A 178 -4.92 3.86 -9.77
CA LEU A 178 -6.19 4.35 -10.32
C LEU A 178 -6.20 5.86 -10.53
N LEU A 179 -5.39 6.62 -9.80
CA LEU A 179 -5.44 8.09 -9.78
C LEU A 179 -5.33 8.68 -11.18
N THR A 180 -4.30 8.31 -11.95
CA THR A 180 -4.08 8.87 -13.29
C THR A 180 -5.24 8.54 -14.23
N ALA A 181 -5.66 7.27 -14.29
CA ALA A 181 -6.73 6.84 -15.17
C ALA A 181 -8.06 7.55 -14.84
N ARG A 182 -8.40 7.68 -13.56
CA ARG A 182 -9.63 8.33 -13.10
C ARG A 182 -9.63 9.83 -13.33
N ASN A 183 -8.53 10.52 -13.03
CA ASN A 183 -8.42 11.95 -13.28
C ASN A 183 -8.49 12.28 -14.79
N THR A 184 -7.89 11.44 -15.64
CA THR A 184 -7.99 11.57 -17.10
C THR A 184 -9.40 11.31 -17.61
N ALA A 185 -10.05 10.23 -17.15
CA ALA A 185 -11.40 9.88 -17.57
C ALA A 185 -12.42 11.00 -17.30
N HIS A 186 -12.29 11.70 -16.17
CA HIS A 186 -13.15 12.82 -15.80
C HIS A 186 -12.63 14.19 -16.27
N ARG A 187 -11.52 14.22 -17.03
CA ARG A 187 -10.87 15.44 -17.51
C ARG A 187 -10.65 16.47 -16.40
N VAL A 188 -10.27 16.01 -15.20
CA VAL A 188 -10.18 16.85 -13.99
C VAL A 188 -9.21 18.01 -14.23
N ARG A 189 -8.09 17.75 -14.93
CA ARG A 189 -7.11 18.79 -15.26
C ARG A 189 -7.66 19.92 -16.13
N ASP A 190 -8.63 19.63 -17.00
CA ASP A 190 -9.24 20.63 -17.88
C ASP A 190 -10.35 21.39 -17.15
N ARG A 191 -11.14 20.68 -16.34
CA ARG A 191 -12.36 21.20 -15.70
C ARG A 191 -12.09 21.88 -14.35
N ALA A 192 -11.14 21.35 -13.59
CA ALA A 192 -10.79 21.76 -12.23
C ALA A 192 -9.25 21.68 -12.06
N PRO A 193 -8.49 22.58 -12.73
CA PRO A 193 -7.04 22.45 -12.91
C PRO A 193 -6.22 22.49 -11.61
N HIS A 194 -6.79 22.94 -10.50
CA HIS A 194 -6.14 22.99 -9.19
C HIS A 194 -6.50 21.81 -8.26
N TRP A 195 -7.26 20.86 -8.78
CA TRP A 195 -7.86 19.77 -8.03
C TRP A 195 -7.38 18.40 -8.51
N THR A 196 -7.49 17.41 -7.64
CA THR A 196 -7.22 16.02 -7.93
C THR A 196 -8.39 15.21 -7.40
N LEU A 197 -8.96 14.38 -8.27
CA LEU A 197 -9.94 13.38 -7.91
C LEU A 197 -9.22 12.24 -7.20
N VAL A 198 -9.61 11.98 -5.94
CA VAL A 198 -8.96 11.01 -5.05
C VAL A 198 -9.87 9.83 -4.70
N GLY A 199 -11.13 9.90 -5.10
CA GLY A 199 -12.12 8.86 -4.89
C GLY A 199 -13.46 9.22 -5.53
N ASP A 200 -14.43 8.32 -5.43
CA ASP A 200 -15.81 8.54 -5.87
C ASP A 200 -16.80 7.76 -4.99
N ASP A 201 -18.09 8.10 -5.09
CA ASP A 201 -19.17 7.45 -4.35
C ASP A 201 -19.93 6.39 -5.16
N GLY A 202 -19.46 6.05 -6.37
CA GLY A 202 -20.17 5.17 -7.31
C GLY A 202 -21.47 5.74 -7.89
N ALA A 203 -21.92 6.91 -7.43
CA ALA A 203 -23.18 7.56 -7.81
C ALA A 203 -22.95 8.86 -8.59
N GLY A 204 -21.80 8.97 -9.27
CA GLY A 204 -21.46 10.10 -10.13
C GLY A 204 -20.82 11.28 -9.43
N HIS A 205 -20.59 11.22 -8.11
CA HIS A 205 -19.84 12.26 -7.40
C HIS A 205 -18.42 11.80 -7.08
N GLY A 206 -17.51 12.76 -7.14
CA GLY A 206 -16.09 12.57 -6.87
C GLY A 206 -15.70 13.22 -5.55
N TYR A 207 -14.71 12.63 -4.89
CA TYR A 207 -14.00 13.25 -3.79
C TYR A 207 -12.74 13.93 -4.35
N LEU A 208 -12.65 15.24 -4.22
CA LEU A 208 -11.56 16.05 -4.75
C LEU A 208 -10.82 16.77 -3.64
N THR A 209 -9.53 16.97 -3.87
CA THR A 209 -8.66 17.75 -3.01
C THR A 209 -7.72 18.63 -3.83
N ARG A 210 -7.20 19.69 -3.22
CA ARG A 210 -6.22 20.55 -3.88
C ARG A 210 -4.86 19.87 -3.84
N HIS A 211 -4.17 19.80 -4.98
CA HIS A 211 -2.81 19.24 -5.02
C HIS A 211 -1.72 20.26 -4.67
N HIS A 212 -2.07 21.54 -4.47
CA HIS A 212 -1.16 22.61 -4.02
C HIS A 212 -1.88 23.64 -3.14
N GLY A 213 -1.10 24.50 -2.48
CA GLY A 213 -1.62 25.53 -1.56
C GLY A 213 -1.57 25.09 -0.09
N ARG A 214 -2.10 25.94 0.80
CA ARG A 214 -2.11 25.70 2.26
C ARG A 214 -3.14 24.65 2.69
N ASP A 215 -4.30 24.63 2.04
CA ASP A 215 -5.35 23.65 2.32
C ASP A 215 -5.24 22.48 1.34
N ARG A 216 -4.53 21.44 1.78
CA ARG A 216 -4.35 20.16 1.07
C ARG A 216 -4.97 18.99 1.83
N THR A 217 -5.68 19.24 2.94
CA THR A 217 -6.29 18.18 3.74
C THR A 217 -7.80 18.18 3.63
N SER A 218 -8.41 19.30 3.23
CA SER A 218 -9.83 19.33 2.95
C SER A 218 -10.18 18.49 1.72
N VAL A 219 -11.22 17.68 1.88
CA VAL A 219 -11.83 16.86 0.84
C VAL A 219 -13.21 17.41 0.55
N TYR A 220 -13.49 17.62 -0.73
CA TYR A 220 -14.77 18.12 -1.22
C TYR A 220 -15.44 17.06 -2.07
N ARG A 221 -16.76 16.91 -1.93
CA ARG A 221 -17.60 16.07 -2.79
C ARG A 221 -18.25 16.95 -3.84
N ALA A 222 -18.12 16.59 -5.11
CA ALA A 222 -18.72 17.32 -6.22
C ALA A 222 -19.19 16.39 -7.34
N ASP A 223 -20.19 16.84 -8.10
CA ASP A 223 -20.70 16.12 -9.27
C ASP A 223 -19.62 16.07 -10.37
N LEU A 224 -19.22 14.85 -10.77
CA LEU A 224 -18.20 14.64 -11.80
C LEU A 224 -18.68 15.09 -13.19
N GLY A 225 -19.99 15.08 -13.42
CA GLY A 225 -20.64 15.58 -14.62
C GLY A 225 -20.65 17.11 -14.69
N ALA A 226 -20.65 17.80 -13.54
CA ALA A 226 -20.77 19.25 -13.43
C ALA A 226 -19.52 19.97 -12.87
N LEU A 227 -18.37 19.28 -12.77
CA LEU A 227 -17.11 19.91 -12.31
C LEU A 227 -16.82 21.24 -13.02
N ASP A 228 -16.55 22.24 -12.19
CA ASP A 228 -16.08 23.57 -12.56
C ASP A 228 -14.80 23.93 -11.81
N GLY A 229 -14.14 25.02 -12.24
CA GLY A 229 -12.77 25.35 -11.86
C GLY A 229 -12.53 25.51 -10.36
N ASP A 230 -13.57 25.80 -9.58
CA ASP A 230 -13.48 26.02 -8.13
C ASP A 230 -14.44 25.14 -7.34
N VAL A 231 -14.06 23.87 -7.20
CA VAL A 231 -14.78 22.86 -6.43
C VAL A 231 -15.04 23.27 -4.97
N ALA A 232 -14.27 24.18 -4.39
CA ALA A 232 -14.53 24.66 -3.03
C ALA A 232 -15.76 25.56 -2.94
N ALA A 233 -16.11 26.24 -4.03
CA ALA A 233 -17.27 27.12 -4.11
C ALA A 233 -18.55 26.36 -4.46
N THR A 234 -18.44 25.26 -5.22
CA THR A 234 -19.58 24.53 -5.78
C THR A 234 -19.80 23.15 -5.18
N GLY A 235 -18.77 22.57 -4.57
CA GLY A 235 -18.81 21.28 -3.90
C GLY A 235 -19.12 21.38 -2.40
N GLU A 236 -19.44 20.23 -1.83
CA GLU A 236 -19.67 20.07 -0.40
C GLU A 236 -18.37 19.68 0.31
N ARG A 237 -17.98 20.39 1.37
CA ARG A 237 -16.83 19.99 2.18
C ARG A 237 -17.18 18.79 3.05
N VAL A 238 -16.51 17.67 2.82
CA VAL A 238 -16.75 16.39 3.53
C VAL A 238 -15.94 16.28 4.80
N THR A 239 -14.63 16.56 4.72
CA THR A 239 -13.72 16.39 5.86
C THR A 239 -12.48 17.26 5.71
N GLY A 240 -11.75 17.48 6.81
CA GLY A 240 -10.39 18.01 6.83
C GLY A 240 -9.31 16.98 7.21
N ASP A 241 -9.73 15.73 7.46
CA ASP A 241 -8.89 14.57 7.75
C ASP A 241 -9.51 13.34 7.06
N LEU A 242 -8.91 12.92 5.95
CA LEU A 242 -9.43 11.83 5.13
C LEU A 242 -9.35 10.49 5.87
N VAL A 243 -8.28 10.27 6.65
CA VAL A 243 -8.05 8.99 7.34
C VAL A 243 -9.02 8.81 8.49
N ALA A 244 -9.28 9.87 9.27
CA ALA A 244 -10.26 9.85 10.34
C ALA A 244 -11.68 9.64 9.79
N TRP A 245 -12.03 10.32 8.70
CA TRP A 245 -13.33 10.15 8.04
C TRP A 245 -13.55 8.71 7.55
N LEU A 246 -12.57 8.12 6.86
CA LEU A 246 -12.67 6.72 6.42
C LEU A 246 -12.80 5.75 7.58
N SER A 247 -12.05 5.97 8.66
CA SER A 247 -12.11 5.11 9.84
C SER A 247 -13.50 5.14 10.49
N GLY A 248 -14.10 6.32 10.62
CA GLY A 248 -15.47 6.46 11.14
C GLY A 248 -16.53 5.81 10.24
N LEU A 249 -16.36 5.84 8.91
CA LEU A 249 -17.28 5.16 8.00
C LEU A 249 -17.16 3.63 8.06
N SER A 250 -15.95 3.10 8.25
CA SER A 250 -15.74 1.66 8.43
C SER A 250 -16.39 1.16 9.72
N GLU A 251 -16.28 1.90 10.83
CA GLU A 251 -16.89 1.54 12.11
C GLU A 251 -18.44 1.52 12.06
N LEU A 252 -19.04 2.32 11.19
CA LEU A 252 -20.49 2.33 10.97
C LEU A 252 -20.98 1.19 10.06
N SER A 253 -20.06 0.54 9.33
CA SER A 253 -20.38 -0.53 8.37
C SER A 253 -20.31 -1.93 8.99
N ASP A 254 -19.69 -2.09 10.16
CA ASP A 254 -19.74 -3.30 10.99
C ASP A 254 -20.80 -3.14 12.10
N PRO A 255 -22.08 -3.50 11.89
CA PRO A 255 -23.00 -3.63 13.01
C PRO A 255 -22.58 -4.85 13.84
N ALA A 256 -22.35 -4.62 15.13
CA ALA A 256 -22.09 -5.64 16.15
C ALA A 256 -23.14 -6.78 16.18
#